data_AF-A0A9E5ITC0-F1
#
_entry.id   AF-A0A9E5ITC0-F1
#
_cell.length_a   1.000
_cell.length_b   1.000
_cell.length_c   1.000
_cell.angle_alpha   90.00
_cell.angle_beta   90.00
_cell.angle_gamma   90.00
#
_symmetry.space_group_name_H-M   'P 1'
#
loop_
_entity.id
_entity.type
_entity.pdbx_description
1 polymer ?
#
loop_
_entity_poly.entity_id
_entity_poly.type
_entity_poly.pdbx_seq_one_letter_code
_entity_poly.pdbx_strand_id
1 'polypeptide(L)'
;MPELPEVEVTRLSFASRIEGARVVALQMGKPLRWPLGVAPSVLVGQSVLRVRRRGKYLLLDMDRGVLMLHLGMSGSLNFAPTQAPAGKHDHMDLVTTQGTLRLHDPRRFGAAVWSASEHHEPALKLLSKLGMEPLTDG
;
A
#
# COMPACT_ATOMS: atom_id res chain seq x y z
N MET A 1 -14.47 1.80 9.39
CA MET A 1 -13.59 2.78 8.74
C MET A 1 -12.32 2.80 9.56
N PRO A 2 -11.19 2.28 9.06
CA PRO A 2 -9.93 2.36 9.77
C PRO A 2 -9.58 3.83 10.02
N GLU A 3 -9.36 4.19 11.27
CA GLU A 3 -8.89 5.50 11.68
C GLU A 3 -7.35 5.47 11.79
N LEU A 4 -6.76 6.58 12.24
CA LEU A 4 -5.31 6.70 12.36
C LEU A 4 -4.66 5.56 13.17
N PRO A 5 -5.19 5.16 14.35
CA PRO A 5 -4.60 4.09 15.14
C PRO A 5 -4.61 2.73 14.42
N GLU A 6 -5.71 2.37 13.74
CA GLU A 6 -5.81 1.09 13.04
C GLU A 6 -4.88 1.04 11.83
N VAL A 7 -4.70 2.16 11.12
CA VAL A 7 -3.73 2.25 10.02
C VAL A 7 -2.31 2.11 10.56
N GLU A 8 -2.00 2.70 11.72
CA GLU A 8 -0.67 2.55 12.33
C GLU A 8 -0.40 1.12 12.83
N VAL A 9 -1.39 0.49 13.48
CA VAL A 9 -1.29 -0.93 13.87
C VAL A 9 -1.10 -1.82 12.63
N THR A 10 -1.83 -1.53 11.54
CA THR A 10 -1.65 -2.22 10.27
C THR A 10 -0.22 -2.05 9.75
N ARG A 11 0.33 -0.82 9.76
CA ARG A 11 1.73 -0.54 9.37
C ARG A 11 2.71 -1.38 10.19
N LEU A 12 2.61 -1.30 11.52
CA LEU A 12 3.49 -1.99 12.46
C LEU A 12 3.45 -3.51 12.29
N SER A 13 2.30 -4.07 11.87
CA SER A 13 2.17 -5.51 11.66
C SER A 13 3.10 -6.08 10.60
N PHE A 14 3.53 -5.29 9.59
CA PHE A 14 4.33 -5.80 8.47
C PHE A 14 5.55 -4.96 8.08
N ALA A 15 5.67 -3.71 8.54
CA ALA A 15 6.70 -2.78 8.08
C ALA A 15 8.11 -3.37 8.16
N SER A 16 8.50 -3.92 9.32
CA SER A 16 9.83 -4.53 9.51
C SER A 16 10.01 -5.84 8.76
N ARG A 17 8.92 -6.52 8.39
CA ARG A 17 8.94 -7.82 7.70
C ARG A 17 9.01 -7.72 6.18
N ILE A 18 8.73 -6.55 5.62
CA ILE A 18 8.78 -6.29 4.17
C ILE A 18 9.96 -5.37 3.79
N GLU A 19 10.58 -4.71 4.77
CA GLU A 19 11.70 -3.80 4.54
C GLU A 19 12.88 -4.51 3.86
N GLY A 20 13.42 -3.89 2.81
CA GLY A 20 14.46 -4.47 1.95
C GLY A 20 13.98 -5.54 0.98
N ALA A 21 12.69 -5.90 0.96
CA ALA A 21 12.17 -6.92 0.06
C ALA A 21 12.14 -6.43 -1.39
N ARG A 22 12.47 -7.30 -2.34
CA ARG A 22 12.36 -7.01 -3.77
C ARG A 22 11.02 -7.49 -4.30
N VAL A 23 10.34 -6.68 -5.09
CA VAL A 23 9.09 -7.05 -5.76
C VAL A 23 9.38 -8.06 -6.86
N VAL A 24 8.75 -9.23 -6.77
CA VAL A 24 8.86 -10.33 -7.74
C VAL A 24 7.70 -10.27 -8.73
N ALA A 25 6.50 -9.97 -8.24
CA ALA A 25 5.30 -9.83 -9.05
C ALA A 25 4.31 -8.89 -8.37
N LEU A 26 3.46 -8.27 -9.16
CA LEU A 26 2.29 -7.53 -8.68
C LEU A 26 1.06 -8.05 -9.42
N GLN A 27 0.15 -8.65 -8.66
CA GLN A 27 -1.11 -9.18 -9.19
C GLN A 27 -2.24 -8.24 -8.76
N MET A 28 -3.04 -7.81 -9.72
CA MET A 28 -4.18 -6.92 -9.47
C MET A 28 -5.49 -7.69 -9.67
N GLY A 29 -6.41 -7.53 -8.71
CA GLY A 29 -7.77 -8.05 -8.79
C GLY A 29 -8.72 -7.05 -9.45
N LYS A 30 -9.96 -7.00 -8.97
CA LYS A 30 -10.93 -6.01 -9.45
C LYS A 30 -10.48 -4.59 -9.05
N PRO A 31 -10.78 -3.57 -9.87
CA PRO A 31 -10.33 -2.22 -9.58
C PRO A 31 -10.96 -1.69 -8.29
N LEU A 32 -10.12 -1.04 -7.49
CA LEU A 32 -10.47 -0.23 -6.32
C LEU A 32 -10.93 1.18 -6.76
N ARG A 33 -11.40 1.98 -5.82
CA ARG A 33 -11.79 3.38 -6.05
C ARG A 33 -10.67 4.20 -6.71
N TRP A 34 -9.44 3.98 -6.28
CA TRP A 34 -8.25 4.55 -6.90
C TRP A 34 -7.34 3.43 -7.38
N PRO A 35 -7.15 3.27 -8.70
CA PRO A 35 -6.35 2.20 -9.28
C PRO A 35 -4.86 2.53 -9.25
N LEU A 36 -4.03 1.53 -9.58
CA LEU A 36 -2.57 1.61 -9.56
C LEU A 36 -2.01 2.78 -10.37
N GLY A 37 -2.68 3.17 -11.46
CA GLY A 37 -2.27 4.29 -12.32
C GLY A 37 -1.14 3.96 -13.31
N VAL A 38 -0.52 2.78 -13.18
CA VAL A 38 0.52 2.27 -14.08
C VAL A 38 0.33 0.77 -14.32
N ALA A 39 1.07 0.22 -15.28
CA ALA A 39 1.13 -1.22 -15.48
C ALA A 39 1.79 -1.90 -14.26
N PRO A 40 1.29 -3.05 -13.75
CA PRO A 40 1.88 -3.75 -12.60
C PRO A 40 3.36 -4.11 -12.78
N SER A 41 3.79 -4.35 -14.02
CA SER A 41 5.19 -4.64 -14.36
C SER A 41 6.16 -3.52 -14.00
N VAL A 42 5.69 -2.28 -13.86
CA VAL A 42 6.53 -1.13 -13.43
C VAL A 42 7.13 -1.37 -12.05
N LEU A 43 6.40 -2.02 -11.15
CA LEU A 43 6.88 -2.28 -9.78
C LEU A 43 7.80 -3.49 -9.69
N VAL A 44 7.81 -4.38 -10.69
CA VAL A 44 8.63 -5.59 -10.65
C VAL A 44 10.11 -5.23 -10.64
N GLY A 45 10.83 -5.82 -9.70
CA GLY A 45 12.26 -5.63 -9.51
C GLY A 45 12.65 -4.41 -8.66
N GLN A 46 11.70 -3.56 -8.28
CA GLN A 46 11.89 -2.50 -7.28
C GLN A 46 12.06 -3.09 -5.88
N SER A 47 12.70 -2.33 -5.00
CA SER A 47 12.90 -2.72 -3.60
C SER A 47 12.09 -1.84 -2.65
N VAL A 48 11.47 -2.45 -1.65
CA VAL A 48 10.80 -1.74 -0.55
C VAL A 48 11.85 -1.21 0.40
N LEU A 49 12.00 0.12 0.50
CA LEU A 49 12.98 0.76 1.37
C LEU A 49 12.48 0.92 2.80
N ARG A 50 11.21 1.29 2.96
CA ARG A 50 10.52 1.42 4.27
C ARG A 50 9.03 1.57 4.08
N VAL A 51 8.28 1.44 5.18
CA VAL A 51 6.83 1.67 5.21
C VAL A 51 6.47 2.76 6.22
N ARG A 52 5.87 3.85 5.72
CA ARG A 52 5.40 5.00 6.50
C ARG A 52 3.88 5.09 6.48
N ARG A 53 3.34 5.99 7.30
CA ARG A 53 1.94 6.39 7.28
C ARG A 53 1.85 7.90 7.13
N ARG A 54 0.89 8.36 6.32
CA ARG A 54 0.49 9.77 6.24
C ARG A 54 -1.03 9.84 6.22
N GLY A 55 -1.61 10.43 7.26
CA GLY A 55 -3.05 10.34 7.51
C GLY A 55 -3.50 8.88 7.51
N LYS A 56 -4.47 8.56 6.66
CA LYS A 56 -5.02 7.20 6.48
C LYS A 56 -4.37 6.42 5.34
N TYR A 57 -3.29 6.93 4.77
CA TYR A 57 -2.51 6.25 3.75
C TYR A 57 -1.31 5.54 4.36
N LEU A 58 -1.05 4.33 3.89
CA LEU A 58 0.23 3.65 4.04
C LEU A 58 1.08 3.94 2.80
N LEU A 59 2.33 4.34 3.02
CA LEU A 59 3.28 4.70 1.98
C LEU A 59 4.41 3.68 2.03
N LEU A 60 4.49 2.82 1.03
CA LEU A 60 5.64 1.96 0.84
C LEU A 60 6.62 2.73 -0.06
N ASP A 61 7.72 3.19 0.53
CA ASP A 61 8.77 3.90 -0.19
C ASP A 61 9.58 2.86 -0.98
N MET A 62 9.60 2.99 -2.30
CA MET A 62 10.38 2.15 -3.21
C MET A 62 11.64 2.89 -3.66
N ASP A 63 12.60 2.17 -4.22
CA ASP A 63 13.80 2.75 -4.84
C ASP A 63 13.51 3.68 -6.04
N ARG A 64 12.33 3.55 -6.69
CA ARG A 64 11.95 4.35 -7.88
C ARG A 64 10.65 5.15 -7.72
N GLY A 65 10.05 5.17 -6.52
CA GLY A 65 8.80 5.88 -6.29
C GLY A 65 8.11 5.47 -4.99
N VAL A 66 6.80 5.67 -4.93
CA VAL A 66 5.98 5.34 -3.76
C VAL A 66 4.74 4.55 -4.18
N LEU A 67 4.50 3.43 -3.51
CA LEU A 67 3.23 2.71 -3.57
C LEU A 67 2.37 3.12 -2.37
N MET A 68 1.25 3.78 -2.65
CA MET A 68 0.31 4.26 -1.66
C MET A 68 -0.88 3.31 -1.55
N LEU A 69 -1.21 2.91 -0.32
CA LEU A 69 -2.36 2.08 -0.01
C LEU A 69 -3.33 2.83 0.91
N HIS A 70 -4.62 2.74 0.64
CA HIS A 70 -5.68 3.26 1.50
C HIS A 70 -6.71 2.17 1.76
N LEU A 71 -7.09 1.94 3.01
CA LEU A 71 -7.97 0.83 3.38
C LEU A 71 -9.46 1.13 3.17
N GLY A 72 -9.82 2.38 2.92
CA GLY A 72 -11.22 2.76 2.69
C GLY A 72 -12.08 2.48 3.92
N MET A 73 -13.15 1.70 3.77
CA MET A 73 -14.04 1.36 4.90
C MET A 73 -13.91 -0.07 5.40
N SER A 74 -13.58 -1.01 4.51
CA SER A 74 -13.55 -2.46 4.75
C SER A 74 -12.25 -3.12 4.30
N GLY A 75 -11.26 -2.32 3.92
CA GLY A 75 -9.97 -2.82 3.49
C GLY A 75 -9.15 -3.33 4.66
N SER A 76 -8.39 -4.39 4.44
CA SER A 76 -7.38 -4.91 5.35
C SER A 76 -6.13 -5.34 4.59
N LEU A 77 -4.99 -5.31 5.27
CA LEU A 77 -3.73 -5.82 4.74
C LEU A 77 -3.29 -7.05 5.53
N ASN A 78 -2.77 -8.03 4.82
CA ASN A 78 -2.14 -9.19 5.40
C ASN A 78 -0.79 -9.44 4.72
N PHE A 79 0.26 -9.62 5.52
CA PHE A 79 1.59 -10.00 5.03
C PHE A 79 1.98 -11.37 5.59
N ALA A 80 2.24 -12.31 4.70
CA ALA A 80 2.63 -13.68 5.03
C ALA A 80 3.65 -14.22 4.01
N PRO A 81 4.56 -15.13 4.42
CA PRO A 81 5.51 -15.77 3.50
C PRO A 81 4.82 -16.46 2.33
N THR A 82 3.65 -17.04 2.58
CA THR A 82 2.78 -17.65 1.58
C THR A 82 1.34 -17.19 1.80
N GLN A 83 0.59 -17.05 0.72
CA GLN A 83 -0.83 -16.69 0.73
C GLN A 83 -1.64 -17.82 0.09
N ALA A 84 -2.87 -18.02 0.57
CA ALA A 84 -3.84 -18.84 -0.15
C ALA A 84 -4.15 -18.22 -1.53
N PRO A 85 -4.72 -18.95 -2.49
CA PRO A 85 -5.18 -18.36 -3.75
C PRO A 85 -6.05 -17.13 -3.51
N ALA A 86 -5.89 -16.10 -4.35
CA ALA A 86 -6.62 -14.85 -4.23
C ALA A 86 -8.13 -15.08 -4.42
N GLY A 87 -8.93 -14.57 -3.48
CA GLY A 87 -10.38 -14.63 -3.53
C GLY A 87 -10.99 -13.43 -4.27
N LYS A 88 -12.32 -13.43 -4.40
CA LYS A 88 -13.10 -12.39 -5.10
C LYS A 88 -12.90 -10.95 -4.59
N HIS A 89 -12.41 -10.81 -3.37
CA HIS A 89 -12.27 -9.54 -2.65
C HIS A 89 -10.80 -9.17 -2.40
N ASP A 90 -9.87 -9.96 -2.92
CA ASP A 90 -8.44 -9.67 -2.89
C ASP A 90 -8.09 -8.89 -4.16
N HIS A 91 -7.69 -7.63 -3.99
CA HIS A 91 -7.55 -6.68 -5.11
C HIS A 91 -6.10 -6.34 -5.45
N MET A 92 -5.16 -6.72 -4.60
CA MET A 92 -3.73 -6.58 -4.85
C MET A 92 -2.96 -7.64 -4.06
N ASP A 93 -2.07 -8.36 -4.74
CA ASP A 93 -0.98 -9.11 -4.13
C ASP A 93 0.35 -8.53 -4.61
N LEU A 94 1.07 -7.88 -3.69
CA LEU A 94 2.45 -7.48 -3.89
C LEU A 94 3.35 -8.64 -3.44
N VAL A 95 3.78 -9.46 -4.39
CA VAL A 95 4.64 -10.61 -4.15
C VAL A 95 6.08 -10.12 -4.07
N THR A 96 6.73 -10.38 -2.94
CA THR A 96 8.11 -9.96 -2.71
C THR A 96 8.99 -11.15 -2.34
N THR A 97 10.30 -10.92 -2.27
CA THR A 97 11.28 -11.92 -1.79
C THR A 97 11.13 -12.30 -0.32
N GLN A 98 10.36 -11.55 0.48
CA GLN A 98 10.14 -11.82 1.91
C GLN A 98 8.72 -12.29 2.23
N GLY A 99 7.84 -12.33 1.23
CA GLY A 99 6.43 -12.71 1.38
C GLY A 99 5.50 -11.89 0.50
N THR A 100 4.20 -12.13 0.63
CA THR A 100 3.18 -11.46 -0.16
C THR A 100 2.31 -10.57 0.73
N LEU A 101 2.25 -9.29 0.36
CA LEU A 101 1.33 -8.32 0.96
C LEU A 101 0.03 -8.31 0.16
N ARG A 102 -1.05 -8.74 0.78
CA ARG A 102 -2.40 -8.82 0.19
C ARG A 102 -3.28 -7.70 0.69
N LEU A 103 -3.97 -7.01 -0.23
CA LEU A 103 -5.06 -6.08 0.05
C LEU A 103 -6.41 -6.73 -0.24
N HIS A 104 -7.17 -6.93 0.82
CA HIS A 104 -8.55 -7.42 0.77
C HIS A 104 -9.51 -6.25 1.00
N ASP A 105 -10.49 -6.02 0.12
CA ASP A 105 -11.51 -4.97 0.32
C ASP A 105 -12.87 -5.34 -0.32
N PRO A 106 -13.85 -5.85 0.44
CA PRO A 106 -15.15 -6.24 -0.09
C PRO A 106 -15.94 -5.09 -0.74
N ARG A 107 -15.74 -3.84 -0.30
CA ARG A 107 -16.47 -2.66 -0.80
C ARG A 107 -15.71 -1.90 -1.89
N ARG A 108 -14.42 -2.20 -2.07
CA ARG A 108 -13.53 -1.59 -3.08
C ARG A 108 -13.39 -0.06 -2.96
N PHE A 109 -13.52 0.47 -1.75
CA PHE A 109 -13.37 1.89 -1.47
C PHE A 109 -11.92 2.29 -1.12
N GLY A 110 -11.04 1.30 -1.01
CA GLY A 110 -9.61 1.52 -0.84
C GLY A 110 -8.92 2.07 -2.08
N ALA A 111 -7.59 2.11 -1.98
CA ALA A 111 -6.68 2.56 -3.03
C ALA A 111 -5.44 1.68 -3.04
N ALA A 112 -4.91 1.41 -4.23
CA ALA A 112 -3.55 0.97 -4.45
C ALA A 112 -3.02 1.82 -5.60
N VAL A 113 -2.13 2.75 -5.34
CA VAL A 113 -1.76 3.84 -6.27
C VAL A 113 -0.25 3.98 -6.29
N TRP A 114 0.36 3.99 -7.47
CA TRP A 114 1.78 4.26 -7.63
C TRP A 114 2.01 5.71 -8.07
N SER A 115 3.10 6.31 -7.60
CA SER A 115 3.61 7.58 -8.11
C SER A 115 5.14 7.62 -8.07
N ALA A 116 5.75 8.42 -8.94
CA ALA A 116 7.19 8.61 -8.99
C ALA A 116 7.76 9.28 -7.72
N SER A 117 6.95 10.09 -7.03
CA SER A 117 7.26 10.67 -5.73
C SER A 117 5.99 11.20 -5.06
N GLU A 118 6.05 11.53 -3.76
CA GLU A 118 4.95 12.20 -3.06
C GLU A 118 4.60 13.58 -3.64
N HIS A 119 5.55 14.19 -4.35
CA HIS A 119 5.40 15.52 -4.98
C HIS A 119 4.95 15.44 -6.44
N HIS A 120 4.70 14.24 -6.96
CA HIS A 120 4.22 14.02 -8.32
C HIS A 120 2.78 13.50 -8.30
N GLU A 121 2.01 13.76 -9.36
CA GLU A 121 0.70 13.14 -9.53
C GLU A 121 0.83 11.60 -9.68
N PRO A 122 -0.11 10.80 -9.16
CA PRO A 122 -1.31 11.19 -8.42
C PRO A 122 -1.10 11.43 -6.91
N ALA A 123 0.09 11.18 -6.35
CA ALA A 123 0.34 11.28 -4.91
C ALA A 123 0.15 12.70 -4.38
N LEU A 124 0.65 13.70 -5.11
CA LEU A 124 0.53 15.12 -4.76
C LEU A 124 -0.93 15.51 -4.47
N LYS A 125 -1.86 15.14 -5.36
CA LYS A 125 -3.28 15.44 -5.21
C LYS A 125 -3.92 14.72 -4.01
N LEU A 126 -3.51 13.49 -3.74
CA LEU A 126 -4.06 12.68 -2.64
C LEU A 126 -3.54 13.13 -1.27
N LEU A 127 -2.30 13.63 -1.20
CA LEU A 127 -1.62 13.97 0.05
C LEU A 127 -1.65 15.47 0.39
N SER A 128 -1.68 16.37 -0.60
CA SER A 128 -1.58 17.84 -0.40
C SER A 128 -2.69 18.45 0.45
N LYS A 129 -3.85 17.78 0.54
CA LYS A 129 -5.01 18.26 1.33
C LYS A 129 -5.02 17.74 2.77
N LEU A 130 -4.05 16.91 3.15
CA LEU A 130 -4.00 16.35 4.51
C LEU A 130 -3.44 17.40 5.48
N GLY A 131 -4.15 17.63 6.59
CA GLY A 131 -3.68 18.46 7.70
C GLY A 131 -2.44 17.89 8.39
N MET A 132 -1.92 18.58 9.41
CA MET A 132 -0.73 18.16 10.16
C MET A 132 -0.92 16.77 10.78
N GLU A 133 0.17 16.00 10.90
CA GLU A 133 0.12 14.72 11.64
C GLU A 133 -0.13 15.00 13.13
N PRO A 134 -1.14 14.38 13.75
CA PRO A 134 -1.45 14.63 15.16
C PRO A 134 -0.48 13.95 16.13
N LEU A 135 0.42 13.08 15.64
CA LEU A 135 1.31 12.23 16.43
C LEU A 135 2.80 12.45 16.10
N THR A 136 3.15 13.49 15.37
CA THR A 136 4.56 13.90 15.27
C THR A 136 4.93 14.67 16.53
N ASP A 137 5.86 14.13 17.32
CA ASP A 137 6.57 14.93 18.32
C ASP A 137 7.19 16.13 17.58
N GLY A 138 6.93 17.33 18.10
CA GLY A 138 7.47 18.59 17.55
C GLY A 138 8.98 18.67 17.61
#